data_AF-A0A257KJW4-F1
#
_entry.id   AF-A0A257KJW4-F1
#
_cell.length_a   1.000
_cell.length_b   1.000
_cell.length_c   1.000
_cell.angle_alpha   90.00
_cell.angle_beta   90.00
_cell.angle_gamma   90.00
#
_symmetry.space_group_name_H-M   'P 1'
#
loop_
_entity.id
_entity.type
_entity.pdbx_description
1 polymer ?
#
loop_
_entity_poly.entity_id
_entity_poly.type
_entity_poly.pdbx_seq_one_letter_code
_entity_poly.pdbx_strand_id
1 'polypeptide(L)'
;MIFASYVYRAVSNFVFLGLVYFTLNLLEKYEQRATVAILVLVYAVMHALSGLRSFYFFQRIERLEGETRRLAAAAGEGPNAAASRKQIVADVTELRHAGEIKSYIDIFFLALVILLCVAKIVAS
;
A
#
# COMPACT_ATOMS: atom_id res chain seq x y z
N MET A 1 -2.12 -18.99 0.63
CA MET A 1 -1.08 -18.19 1.31
C MET A 1 -1.31 -16.68 1.21
N ILE A 2 -1.93 -16.18 0.12
CA ILE A 2 -2.25 -14.75 -0.06
C ILE A 2 -3.19 -14.18 1.02
N PHE A 3 -4.24 -14.93 1.39
CA PHE A 3 -5.19 -14.51 2.42
C PHE A 3 -4.54 -14.27 3.79
N ALA A 4 -3.63 -15.16 4.21
CA ALA A 4 -2.87 -15.00 5.46
C ALA A 4 -1.99 -13.73 5.45
N SER A 5 -1.44 -13.37 4.29
CA SER A 5 -0.68 -12.11 4.13
C SER A 5 -1.56 -10.87 4.28
N TYR A 6 -2.81 -10.91 3.78
CA TYR A 6 -3.77 -9.82 4.01
C TYR A 6 -4.15 -9.69 5.47
N VAL A 7 -4.47 -10.81 6.13
CA VAL A 7 -4.83 -10.84 7.56
C VAL A 7 -3.67 -10.32 8.40
N TYR A 8 -2.44 -10.78 8.16
CA TYR A 8 -1.26 -10.29 8.87
C TYR A 8 -1.08 -8.77 8.72
N ARG A 9 -1.25 -8.24 7.51
CA ARG A 9 -1.09 -6.81 7.25
C ARG A 9 -2.21 -5.98 7.90
N ALA A 10 -3.45 -6.46 7.86
CA ALA A 10 -4.56 -5.84 8.55
C ALA A 10 -4.36 -5.83 10.08
N VAL A 11 -3.94 -6.96 10.66
CA VAL A 11 -3.66 -7.05 12.11
C VAL A 11 -2.49 -6.15 12.50
N SER A 12 -1.39 -6.16 11.75
CA SER A 12 -0.23 -5.30 12.02
C SER A 12 -0.61 -3.81 11.99
N ASN A 13 -1.36 -3.38 10.99
CA ASN A 13 -1.81 -1.99 10.88
C ASN A 13 -2.86 -1.62 11.94
N PHE A 14 -3.71 -2.56 12.34
CA PHE A 14 -4.64 -2.38 13.45
C PHE A 14 -3.92 -2.22 14.79
N VAL A 15 -2.89 -3.03 15.05
CA VAL A 15 -2.06 -2.91 16.25
C VAL A 15 -1.33 -1.56 16.27
N PHE A 16 -0.80 -1.11 15.13
CA PHE A 16 -0.19 0.21 15.02
C PHE A 16 -1.17 1.35 15.33
N LEU A 17 -2.37 1.29 14.75
CA LEU A 17 -3.45 2.25 15.05
C LEU A 17 -3.79 2.26 16.55
N GLY A 18 -3.92 1.08 17.16
CA GLY A 18 -4.18 0.94 18.59
C GLY A 18 -3.07 1.54 19.44
N LEU A 19 -1.80 1.29 19.08
CA LEU A 19 -0.65 1.83 19.80
C LEU A 19 -0.62 3.36 19.75
N VAL A 20 -0.84 3.96 18.56
CA VAL A 20 -0.94 5.42 18.41
C VAL A 20 -2.09 5.97 19.25
N TYR A 21 -3.26 5.33 19.24
CA TYR A 21 -4.41 5.75 20.05
C TYR A 21 -4.08 5.74 21.54
N PHE A 22 -3.53 4.64 22.06
CA PHE A 22 -3.18 4.53 23.47
C PHE A 22 -2.11 5.54 23.87
N THR A 23 -1.05 5.70 23.07
CA THR A 23 -0.01 6.70 23.35
C THR A 23 -0.59 8.10 23.40
N LEU A 24 -1.39 8.51 22.41
CA LEU A 24 -1.99 9.85 22.40
C LEU A 24 -3.00 10.06 23.53
N ASN A 25 -3.61 8.98 24.05
CA ASN A 25 -4.56 9.08 25.16
C ASN A 25 -3.90 9.06 26.55
N LEU A 26 -2.72 8.43 26.68
CA LEU A 26 -1.96 8.37 27.94
C LEU A 26 -1.11 9.62 28.18
N LEU A 27 -0.74 10.37 27.14
CA LEU A 27 0.01 11.60 27.28
C LEU A 27 -0.90 12.75 27.75
N GLU A 28 -0.82 13.08 29.04
CA GLU A 28 -1.60 14.17 29.65
C GLU A 28 -1.09 15.56 29.25
N LYS A 29 0.21 15.72 28.96
CA LYS A 29 0.79 17.01 28.54
C LYS A 29 0.54 17.27 27.07
N TYR A 30 -0.13 18.39 26.77
CA TYR A 30 -0.46 18.80 25.40
C TYR A 30 0.77 18.87 24.50
N GLU A 31 1.87 19.48 24.95
CA GLU A 31 3.08 19.63 24.14
C GLU A 31 3.66 18.28 23.70
N GLN A 32 3.78 17.33 24.65
CA GLN A 32 4.31 16.00 24.36
C GLN A 32 3.38 15.24 23.39
N ARG A 33 2.06 15.36 23.59
CA ARG A 33 1.08 14.71 22.72
C ARG A 33 1.11 15.29 21.31
N ALA A 34 1.23 16.61 21.18
CA ALA A 34 1.34 17.30 19.90
C ALA A 34 2.63 16.91 19.16
N THR A 35 3.78 16.85 19.84
CA THR A 35 5.04 16.38 19.23
C THR A 35 4.91 14.97 18.69
N VAL A 36 4.35 14.03 19.46
CA VAL A 36 4.15 12.64 19.02
C VAL A 36 3.19 12.58 17.84
N ALA A 37 2.08 13.32 17.88
CA ALA A 37 1.13 13.34 16.77
C ALA A 37 1.74 13.91 15.48
N ILE A 38 2.57 14.96 15.55
CA ILE A 38 3.29 15.51 14.39
C ILE A 38 4.27 14.48 13.82
N LEU A 39 5.04 13.80 14.67
CA LEU A 39 5.97 12.75 14.22
C LEU A 39 5.23 11.61 13.50
N VAL A 40 4.08 11.19 14.04
CA VAL A 40 3.23 10.16 13.42
C VAL A 40 2.65 10.65 12.09
N LEU A 41 2.25 11.92 11.98
CA LEU A 41 1.79 12.51 10.72
C LEU A 41 2.90 12.53 9.66
N VAL A 42 4.13 12.90 10.03
CA VAL A 42 5.28 12.87 9.11
C VAL A 42 5.57 11.43 8.65
N TYR A 43 5.54 10.47 9.58
CA TYR A 43 5.66 9.05 9.25
C TYR A 43 4.58 8.60 8.27
N ALA A 44 3.32 8.98 8.51
CA ALA A 44 2.20 8.66 7.63
C ALA A 44 2.40 9.22 6.21
N VAL A 45 2.84 10.49 6.07
CA VAL A 45 3.13 11.07 4.74
C VAL A 45 4.23 10.29 4.02
N MET A 46 5.33 9.94 4.70
CA MET A 46 6.41 9.15 4.10
C MET A 46 5.95 7.76 3.66
N HIS A 47 5.07 7.13 4.44
CA HIS A 47 4.54 5.81 4.12
C HIS A 47 3.57 5.87 2.92
N ALA A 48 2.71 6.89 2.86
CA ALA A 48 1.81 7.12 1.73
C ALA A 48 2.57 7.36 0.41
N LEU A 49 3.62 8.18 0.43
CA LEU A 49 4.47 8.43 -0.74
C LEU A 49 5.20 7.18 -1.23
N SER A 50 5.56 6.27 -0.31
CA SER A 50 6.19 5.00 -0.65
C SER A 50 5.20 4.03 -1.30
N GLY A 51 3.95 3.99 -0.83
CA GLY A 51 2.87 3.26 -1.48
C GLY A 51 2.57 3.77 -2.89
N LEU A 52 2.45 5.09 -3.07
CA LEU A 52 2.18 5.73 -4.37
C LEU A 52 3.26 5.44 -5.42
N ARG A 53 4.56 5.44 -5.02
CA ARG A 53 5.66 5.07 -5.92
C ARG A 53 5.56 3.62 -6.40
N SER A 54 5.09 2.72 -5.54
CA SER A 54 4.89 1.31 -5.90
C SER A 54 3.78 1.15 -6.94
N PHE A 55 2.65 1.85 -6.77
CA PHE A 55 1.57 1.87 -7.77
C PHE A 55 2.02 2.40 -9.14
N TYR A 56 2.81 3.49 -9.17
CA TYR A 56 3.30 4.06 -10.43
C TYR A 56 4.25 3.09 -11.18
N PHE A 57 5.02 2.30 -10.44
CA PHE A 57 5.87 1.26 -11.01
C PHE A 57 5.03 0.13 -11.65
N PHE A 58 3.96 -0.31 -10.99
CA PHE A 58 3.06 -1.33 -11.55
C PHE A 58 2.34 -0.86 -12.82
N GLN A 59 1.87 0.40 -12.85
CA GLN A 59 1.23 0.98 -14.03
C GLN A 59 2.22 1.12 -15.21
N ARG A 60 3.49 1.37 -14.92
CA ARG A 60 4.55 1.42 -15.95
C ARG A 60 4.84 0.02 -16.51
N ILE A 61 4.82 -1.02 -15.68
CA ILE A 61 4.94 -2.41 -16.15
C ILE A 61 3.75 -2.77 -17.04
N GLU A 62 2.51 -2.44 -16.66
CA GLU A 62 1.31 -2.70 -17.48
C GLU A 62 1.42 -2.07 -18.88
N ARG A 63 1.96 -0.85 -18.96
CA ARG A 63 2.18 -0.18 -20.24
C ARG A 63 3.26 -0.87 -21.09
N LEU A 64 4.38 -1.26 -20.47
CA LEU A 64 5.45 -2.00 -21.15
C LEU A 64 4.99 -3.40 -21.59
N GLU A 65 4.14 -4.05 -20.80
CA GLU A 65 3.56 -5.35 -21.10
C GLU A 65 2.59 -5.26 -22.28
N GLY A 66 1.76 -4.21 -22.32
CA GLY A 66 0.89 -3.91 -23.46
C GLY A 66 1.67 -3.63 -24.75
N GLU A 67 2.79 -2.90 -24.66
CA GLU A 67 3.68 -2.63 -25.79
C GLU A 67 4.40 -3.90 -26.25
N THR A 68 4.89 -4.73 -25.33
CA THR A 68 5.56 -6.02 -25.63
C THR A 68 4.58 -7.03 -26.24
N ARG A 69 3.33 -7.06 -25.80
CA ARG A 69 2.28 -7.94 -26.36
C ARG A 69 1.92 -7.54 -27.79
N ARG A 70 1.88 -6.23 -28.09
CA ARG A 70 1.68 -5.73 -29.46
C ARG A 70 2.86 -6.07 -30.36
N LEU A 71 4.09 -5.92 -29.86
CA LEU A 71 5.31 -6.28 -30.59
C LEU A 71 5.44 -7.79 -30.83
N ALA A 72 5.11 -8.62 -29.84
CA ALA A 72 5.12 -10.09 -29.97
C ALA A 72 4.06 -10.59 -30.97
N ALA A 73 2.88 -9.96 -31.00
CA ALA A 73 1.87 -10.23 -32.02
C ALA A 73 2.33 -9.86 -33.44
N ALA A 74 3.13 -8.80 -33.57
CA ALA A 74 3.75 -8.41 -34.84
C ALA A 74 4.95 -9.30 -35.24
N ALA A 75 5.61 -9.94 -34.28
CA ALA A 75 6.82 -10.75 -34.48
C ALA A 75 6.56 -12.22 -34.86
N GLY A 76 5.31 -12.70 -34.87
CA GLY A 76 4.96 -14.05 -35.35
C GLY A 76 5.54 -15.19 -34.50
N GLU A 77 5.66 -15.00 -33.18
CA GLU A 77 6.22 -16.01 -32.29
C GLU A 77 5.36 -17.30 -32.19
N GLY A 78 6.02 -18.46 -32.12
CA GLY A 78 5.36 -19.77 -32.07
C GLY A 78 4.48 -20.02 -30.83
N PRO A 79 3.49 -20.94 -30.91
CA PRO A 79 2.42 -21.12 -29.91
C PRO A 79 2.90 -21.40 -28.48
N ASN A 80 4.05 -22.07 -28.29
CA ASN A 80 4.62 -22.33 -26.96
C ASN A 80 5.20 -21.06 -26.29
N ALA A 81 5.81 -20.17 -27.08
CA ALA A 81 6.29 -18.87 -26.57
C ALA A 81 5.11 -17.96 -26.20
N ALA A 82 4.02 -18.01 -26.97
CA ALA A 82 2.79 -17.27 -26.67
C ALA A 82 2.08 -17.79 -25.40
N ALA A 83 2.05 -19.10 -25.17
CA ALA A 83 1.45 -19.71 -23.98
C ALA A 83 2.23 -19.42 -22.69
N SER A 84 3.57 -19.56 -22.73
CA SER A 84 4.44 -19.22 -21.59
C SER A 84 4.36 -17.73 -21.23
N ARG A 85 4.33 -16.85 -22.24
CA ARG A 85 4.18 -15.40 -22.04
C ARG A 85 2.81 -15.04 -21.46
N LYS A 86 1.74 -15.69 -21.90
CA LYS A 86 0.38 -15.51 -21.35
C LYS A 86 0.29 -15.94 -19.89
N GLN A 87 1.01 -17.00 -19.50
CA GLN A 87 1.06 -17.45 -18.12
C GLN A 87 1.85 -16.48 -17.22
N ILE A 88 3.00 -15.98 -17.70
CA ILE A 88 3.77 -14.94 -17.00
C ILE A 88 2.94 -13.66 -16.82
N VAL A 89 2.21 -13.23 -17.85
CA VAL A 89 1.29 -12.06 -17.78
C VAL A 89 0.20 -12.28 -16.75
N ALA A 90 -0.39 -13.48 -16.71
CA ALA A 90 -1.42 -13.82 -15.72
C ALA A 90 -0.86 -13.79 -14.28
N ASP A 91 0.33 -14.34 -14.07
CA ASP A 91 0.99 -14.34 -12.75
C ASP A 91 1.37 -12.92 -12.30
N VAL A 92 1.84 -12.06 -13.21
CA VAL A 92 2.13 -10.64 -12.92
C VAL A 92 0.86 -9.86 -12.61
N THR A 93 -0.23 -10.15 -13.33
CA THR A 93 -1.55 -9.53 -13.08
C THR A 93 -2.09 -9.93 -11.71
N GLU A 94 -1.96 -11.20 -11.32
CA GLU A 94 -2.38 -11.67 -9.99
C GLU A 94 -1.53 -11.06 -8.88
N LEU A 95 -0.20 -11.02 -9.04
CA LEU A 95 0.71 -10.37 -8.09
C LEU A 95 0.40 -8.87 -7.94
N ARG A 96 0.04 -8.20 -9.03
CA ARG A 96 -0.37 -6.79 -9.01
C ARG A 96 -1.65 -6.63 -8.21
N HIS A 97 -2.70 -7.36 -8.53
CA HIS A 97 -3.98 -7.20 -7.84
C HIS A 97 -3.83 -7.47 -6.33
N ALA A 98 -2.98 -8.43 -5.97
CA ALA A 98 -2.63 -8.69 -4.58
C ALA A 98 -1.81 -7.55 -3.94
N GLY A 99 -0.95 -6.88 -4.70
CA GLY A 99 -0.22 -5.68 -4.27
C GLY A 99 -1.13 -4.47 -4.06
N GLU A 100 -2.07 -4.24 -4.98
CA GLU A 100 -3.05 -3.15 -4.91
C GLU A 100 -3.91 -3.28 -3.65
N ILE A 101 -4.46 -4.47 -3.40
CA ILE A 101 -5.28 -4.75 -2.20
C ILE A 101 -4.48 -4.48 -0.93
N LYS A 102 -3.21 -4.90 -0.85
CA LYS A 102 -2.36 -4.64 0.34
C LYS A 102 -2.14 -3.15 0.55
N SER A 103 -1.90 -2.40 -0.53
CA SER A 103 -1.68 -0.96 -0.40
C SER A 103 -2.96 -0.19 -0.08
N TYR A 104 -4.13 -0.66 -0.52
CA TYR A 104 -5.42 -0.08 -0.10
C TYR A 104 -5.66 -0.26 1.40
N ILE A 105 -5.39 -1.46 1.92
CA ILE A 105 -5.48 -1.73 3.37
C ILE A 105 -4.57 -0.77 4.14
N ASP A 106 -3.34 -0.59 3.66
CA ASP A 106 -2.37 0.32 4.28
C ASP A 106 -2.87 1.76 4.32
N ILE A 107 -3.28 2.29 3.17
CA ILE A 107 -3.78 3.67 3.03
C ILE A 107 -5.01 3.90 3.92
N PHE A 108 -5.90 2.92 4.04
CA PHE A 108 -7.07 3.01 4.91
C PHE A 108 -6.68 3.18 6.38
N PHE A 109 -5.80 2.32 6.90
CA PHE A 109 -5.34 2.43 8.29
C PHE A 109 -4.54 3.71 8.53
N LEU A 110 -3.73 4.12 7.56
CA LEU A 110 -2.97 5.36 7.62
C LEU A 110 -3.89 6.59 7.70
N ALA A 111 -4.98 6.60 6.93
CA ALA A 111 -6.00 7.65 6.99
C ALA A 111 -6.68 7.71 8.37
N LEU A 112 -6.99 6.55 8.97
CA LEU A 112 -7.53 6.49 10.33
C LEU A 112 -6.54 7.05 11.36
N VAL A 113 -5.25 6.72 11.25
CA VAL A 113 -4.20 7.27 12.12
C VAL A 113 -4.13 8.79 11.99
N ILE A 114 -4.14 9.32 10.76
CA ILE A 114 -4.14 10.77 10.50
C ILE A 114 -5.35 11.44 11.14
N LEU A 115 -6.56 10.89 10.92
CA LEU A 115 -7.78 11.41 11.53
C LEU A 115 -7.71 11.44 13.06
N LEU A 116 -7.15 10.39 13.66
CA LEU A 116 -6.99 10.28 15.10
C LEU A 116 -6.00 11.33 15.65
N CYS A 117 -4.85 11.49 14.98
CA CYS A 117 -3.88 12.54 15.32
C CYS A 117 -4.50 13.93 15.23
N VAL A 118 -5.18 14.25 14.12
CA VAL A 118 -5.82 15.57 13.92
C VAL A 118 -6.93 15.79 14.94
N ALA A 119 -7.81 14.81 15.15
CA ALA A 119 -8.89 14.91 16.13
C ALA A 119 -8.35 15.16 17.54
N LYS A 120 -7.28 14.46 17.95
CA LYS A 120 -6.65 14.67 19.26
C LYS A 120 -5.86 15.98 19.37
N ILE A 121 -5.33 16.54 18.28
CA ILE A 121 -4.70 17.86 18.30
C ILE A 121 -5.75 18.97 18.41
N VAL A 122 -6.84 18.86 17.64
CA VAL A 122 -7.88 19.90 17.53
C VAL A 122 -8.87 19.87 18.70
N ALA A 123 -9.28 18.69 19.15
CA ALA A 123 -10.29 18.53 20.20
C ALA A 123 -9.69 18.55 21.62
N SER A 124 -8.60 19.28 21.84
CA SER A 124 -7.90 19.31 23.13
C SER A 124 -7.34 20.66 23.49
#